data_AF-A0A524DIA6-F1
#
_entry.id   AF-A0A524DIA6-F1
#
_cell.length_a   1.000
_cell.length_b   1.000
_cell.length_c   1.000
_cell.angle_alpha   90.00
_cell.angle_beta   90.00
_cell.angle_gamma   90.00
#
_symmetry.space_group_name_H-M   'P 1'
#
loop_
_entity.id
_entity.type
_entity.pdbx_description
1 polymer ?
#
loop_
_entity_poly.entity_id
_entity_poly.type
_entity_poly.pdbx_seq_one_letter_code
_entity_poly.pdbx_strand_id
1 'polypeptide(L)'
;MSESNNKVDTESPDIFNYLRQEIPVEDLKDVSSPQRLNSIDVVKGFAIIFILLAHFSQEWFNGNWMFLHYVVFAFLDILGPSLFFFLSALSVIFSIRRKEGKLPDKVIRNRIFSRGGAIMAVGMISNFLWSTEPFPLSLWGWNILFFIGFSQIMSYLALKLKRNTRAILGILIIIFGPPIREAFYQSRFDNLVFAAFNFIINSPVQRLPLFPWISICFISTIFGEILYKAMIDGTKQALFGLYRTFLFWGVILVGIGIGIGFPLHRLSDPTIVPDIYPWINANLDPNQYPWITFLSSANNSVQNLFPGFQYPGMPDCLIRSTTSNSFYNIGWSLLFMAISLKIVDINKKDNLFIKMLIHYGKISLSLFIIMWFFVILFMNAFPIWYFAFHYFAGAAILGFLMYIWMKYFKGVGSPEWLMVQISRVAQKTEEEVVKVEDKVKKKIKTIEYKENKKQ
;
A
#
# COMPACT_ATOMS: atom_id res chain seq x y z
N MET A 1 -32.22 54.84 -17.46
CA MET A 1 -31.71 53.81 -18.39
C MET A 1 -30.97 52.79 -17.52
N SER A 2 -31.61 51.67 -17.23
CA SER A 2 -31.28 50.77 -16.13
C SER A 2 -30.08 49.87 -16.43
N GLU A 3 -29.04 49.99 -15.60
CA GLU A 3 -28.07 48.93 -15.36
C GLU A 3 -28.80 47.73 -14.76
N SER A 4 -29.28 46.81 -15.60
CA SER A 4 -29.84 45.54 -15.15
C SER A 4 -28.83 44.41 -15.36
N ASN A 5 -28.22 44.01 -14.25
CA ASN A 5 -27.81 42.66 -13.89
C ASN A 5 -27.51 41.68 -15.04
N ASN A 6 -26.27 41.71 -15.54
CA ASN A 6 -25.62 40.52 -16.09
C ASN A 6 -24.90 39.78 -14.94
N LYS A 7 -25.66 39.26 -13.98
CA LYS A 7 -25.15 38.20 -13.09
C LYS A 7 -25.17 36.92 -13.90
N VAL A 8 -24.01 36.46 -14.33
CA VAL A 8 -23.83 35.14 -14.92
C VAL A 8 -24.16 34.14 -13.81
N ASP A 9 -25.22 33.36 -13.97
CA ASP A 9 -25.47 32.21 -13.11
C ASP A 9 -24.23 31.31 -13.16
N THR A 10 -23.54 31.29 -12.03
CA THR A 10 -22.31 30.55 -11.76
C THR A 10 -22.60 29.34 -10.88
N GLU A 11 -23.87 28.98 -10.74
CA GLU A 11 -24.29 27.85 -9.94
C GLU A 11 -23.84 26.55 -10.63
N SER A 12 -22.71 26.05 -10.13
CA SER A 12 -22.27 24.67 -10.35
C SER A 12 -23.44 23.74 -10.04
N PRO A 13 -23.82 22.81 -10.93
CA PRO A 13 -24.95 21.94 -10.68
C PRO A 13 -24.80 21.16 -9.37
N ASP A 14 -25.93 20.83 -8.74
CA ASP A 14 -25.96 20.14 -7.46
C ASP A 14 -25.17 18.81 -7.50
N ILE A 15 -24.24 18.62 -6.57
CA ILE A 15 -23.42 17.41 -6.38
C ILE A 15 -24.28 16.14 -6.38
N PHE A 16 -25.51 16.20 -5.86
CA PHE A 16 -26.40 15.04 -5.82
C PHE A 16 -26.93 14.62 -7.20
N ASN A 17 -27.19 15.57 -8.09
CA ASN A 17 -27.57 15.26 -9.47
C ASN A 17 -26.39 14.67 -10.25
N TYR A 18 -25.16 14.98 -9.84
CA TYR A 18 -23.95 14.42 -10.42
C TYR A 18 -23.62 13.00 -10.00
N LEU A 19 -23.81 12.66 -8.72
CA LEU A 19 -23.63 11.29 -8.22
C LEU A 19 -24.62 10.29 -8.84
N ARG A 20 -25.73 10.80 -9.42
CA ARG A 20 -26.74 10.02 -10.15
C ARG A 20 -26.38 9.74 -11.62
N GLN A 21 -25.35 10.38 -12.19
CA GLN A 21 -24.95 10.10 -13.57
C GLN A 21 -24.35 8.68 -13.68
N GLU A 22 -24.91 7.87 -14.58
CA GLU A 22 -24.41 6.52 -14.82
C GLU A 22 -22.92 6.56 -15.22
N ILE A 23 -22.14 5.65 -14.63
CA ILE A 23 -20.73 5.49 -14.96
C ILE A 23 -20.67 4.80 -16.32
N PRO A 24 -20.14 5.45 -17.39
CA PRO A 24 -19.79 4.72 -18.61
C PRO A 24 -18.96 3.50 -18.24
N VAL A 25 -19.41 2.33 -18.69
CA VAL A 25 -18.84 1.04 -18.33
C VAL A 25 -17.35 1.00 -18.71
N GLU A 26 -16.94 1.80 -19.69
CA GLU A 26 -15.58 2.02 -20.16
C GLU A 26 -14.64 2.53 -19.05
N ASP A 27 -15.10 3.40 -18.14
CA ASP A 27 -14.27 3.92 -17.02
C ASP A 27 -14.11 2.88 -15.89
N LEU A 28 -15.10 2.01 -15.70
CA LEU A 28 -14.97 0.81 -14.86
C LEU A 28 -14.09 -0.24 -15.54
N LYS A 29 -14.14 -0.33 -16.88
CA LYS A 29 -13.31 -1.20 -17.71
C LYS A 29 -11.88 -0.70 -17.89
N ASP A 30 -11.58 0.58 -17.67
CA ASP A 30 -10.20 1.09 -17.67
C ASP A 30 -9.39 0.46 -16.50
N VAL A 31 -10.08 -0.04 -15.47
CA VAL A 31 -9.51 -0.91 -14.43
C VAL A 31 -9.19 -2.32 -14.96
N SER A 32 -9.89 -2.79 -16.00
CA SER A 32 -9.74 -4.12 -16.63
C SER A 32 -9.24 -4.07 -18.08
N SER A 33 -8.34 -3.13 -18.41
CA SER A 33 -7.84 -3.00 -19.78
C SER A 33 -7.23 -4.33 -20.32
N PRO A 34 -7.40 -4.64 -21.62
CA PRO A 34 -6.98 -5.90 -22.24
C PRO A 34 -5.46 -6.15 -22.24
N GLN A 35 -4.65 -5.18 -21.80
CA GLN A 35 -3.19 -5.32 -21.65
C GLN A 35 -2.75 -5.49 -20.18
N ARG A 36 -3.66 -5.57 -19.20
CA ARG A 36 -3.28 -5.80 -17.79
C ARG A 36 -2.80 -7.24 -17.61
N LEU A 37 -1.58 -7.42 -17.08
CA LEU A 37 -1.04 -8.74 -16.81
C LEU A 37 -1.81 -9.41 -15.67
N ASN A 38 -2.23 -10.65 -15.90
CA ASN A 38 -2.98 -11.42 -14.92
C ASN A 38 -2.08 -11.78 -13.72
N SER A 39 -0.76 -11.89 -13.91
CA SER A 39 0.17 -12.14 -12.81
C SER A 39 0.11 -11.10 -11.69
N ILE A 40 -0.08 -9.81 -12.01
CA ILE A 40 -0.18 -8.74 -11.02
C ILE A 40 -1.42 -8.97 -10.14
N ASP A 41 -2.53 -9.34 -10.76
CA ASP A 41 -3.79 -9.60 -10.05
C ASP A 41 -3.69 -10.88 -9.22
N VAL A 42 -3.02 -11.91 -9.72
CA VAL A 42 -2.73 -13.13 -8.96
C VAL A 42 -1.90 -12.83 -7.71
N VAL A 43 -0.83 -12.05 -7.82
CA VAL A 43 0.02 -11.72 -6.66
C VAL A 43 -0.72 -10.83 -5.67
N LYS A 44 -1.54 -9.87 -6.13
CA LYS A 44 -2.42 -9.07 -5.26
C LYS A 44 -3.46 -9.93 -4.54
N GLY A 45 -4.08 -10.86 -5.26
CA GLY A 45 -5.05 -11.81 -4.73
C GLY A 45 -4.45 -12.72 -3.67
N PHE A 46 -3.23 -13.20 -3.93
CA PHE A 46 -2.46 -13.95 -2.96
C PHE A 46 -2.16 -13.12 -1.71
N ALA A 47 -1.69 -11.88 -1.88
CA ALA A 47 -1.38 -11.00 -0.76
C ALA A 47 -2.60 -10.68 0.11
N ILE A 48 -3.75 -10.37 -0.49
CA ILE A 48 -4.96 -10.06 0.28
C ILE A 48 -5.45 -11.26 1.09
N ILE A 49 -5.34 -12.49 0.57
CA ILE A 49 -5.68 -13.71 1.32
C ILE A 49 -4.84 -13.83 2.59
N PHE A 50 -3.54 -13.54 2.53
CA PHE A 50 -2.67 -13.54 3.71
C PHE A 50 -2.97 -12.38 4.67
N ILE A 51 -3.37 -11.21 4.17
CA ILE A 51 -3.81 -10.10 5.02
C ILE A 51 -5.11 -10.48 5.75
N LEU A 52 -6.07 -11.11 5.08
CA LEU A 52 -7.28 -11.67 5.72
C LEU A 52 -6.89 -12.69 6.80
N LEU A 53 -5.94 -13.58 6.50
CA LEU A 53 -5.45 -14.59 7.46
C LEU A 53 -4.84 -13.94 8.70
N ALA A 54 -4.04 -12.88 8.51
CA ALA A 54 -3.41 -12.15 9.61
C ALA A 54 -4.44 -11.56 10.56
N HIS A 55 -5.45 -10.85 10.04
CA HIS A 55 -6.44 -10.20 10.88
C HIS A 55 -7.43 -11.19 11.51
N PHE A 56 -7.89 -12.21 10.77
CA PHE A 56 -8.72 -13.24 11.36
C PHE A 56 -7.96 -14.06 12.40
N SER A 57 -6.69 -14.41 12.19
CA SER A 57 -5.93 -15.15 13.22
C SER A 57 -5.66 -14.31 14.46
N GLN A 58 -5.38 -13.01 14.30
CA GLN A 58 -5.15 -12.11 15.43
C GLN A 58 -6.37 -12.03 16.35
N GLU A 59 -7.57 -11.95 15.77
CA GLU A 59 -8.79 -11.72 16.55
C GLU A 59 -9.54 -13.01 16.88
N TRP A 60 -9.46 -14.06 16.05
CA TRP A 60 -10.25 -15.28 16.24
C TRP A 60 -9.53 -16.39 16.99
N PHE A 61 -8.20 -16.41 17.03
CA PHE A 61 -7.50 -17.40 17.85
C PHE A 61 -7.80 -17.18 19.32
N ASN A 62 -8.09 -18.28 20.03
CA ASN A 62 -8.15 -18.21 21.49
C ASN A 62 -6.75 -18.03 22.09
N GLY A 63 -6.69 -17.68 23.39
CA GLY A 63 -5.44 -17.37 24.07
C GLY A 63 -4.36 -18.46 23.99
N ASN A 64 -4.75 -19.74 23.89
CA ASN A 64 -3.80 -20.85 23.80
C ASN A 64 -3.11 -20.91 22.43
N TRP A 65 -3.78 -20.49 21.35
CA TRP A 65 -3.25 -20.59 19.98
C TRP A 65 -2.70 -19.28 19.43
N MET A 66 -2.80 -18.17 20.18
CA MET A 66 -2.27 -16.86 19.78
C MET A 66 -0.76 -16.88 19.48
N PHE A 67 0.01 -17.77 20.11
CA PHE A 67 1.43 -17.93 19.78
C PHE A 67 1.68 -18.19 18.30
N LEU A 68 0.80 -18.96 17.66
CA LEU A 68 0.96 -19.32 16.26
C LEU A 68 0.82 -18.10 15.36
N HIS A 69 -0.10 -17.18 15.69
CA HIS A 69 -0.21 -15.90 14.99
C HIS A 69 1.14 -15.17 15.04
N TYR A 70 1.70 -14.98 16.24
CA TYR A 70 2.95 -14.26 16.40
C TYR A 70 4.14 -14.92 15.68
N VAL A 71 4.27 -16.24 15.79
CA VAL A 71 5.34 -16.99 15.12
C VAL A 71 5.17 -16.94 13.62
N VAL A 72 4.01 -17.33 13.09
CA VAL A 72 3.79 -17.44 11.65
C VAL A 72 3.91 -16.08 10.98
N PHE A 73 3.30 -15.03 11.53
CA PHE A 73 3.33 -13.71 10.90
C PHE A 73 4.67 -12.99 11.05
N ALA A 74 5.51 -13.35 12.02
CA ALA A 74 6.90 -12.91 12.02
C ALA A 74 7.65 -13.36 10.76
N PHE A 75 7.40 -14.56 10.25
CA PHE A 75 8.04 -15.09 9.03
C PHE A 75 7.30 -14.72 7.73
N LEU A 76 5.96 -14.57 7.78
CA LEU A 76 5.12 -14.38 6.60
C LEU A 76 4.87 -12.91 6.22
N ASP A 77 5.57 -11.95 6.83
CA ASP A 77 5.43 -10.53 6.50
C ASP A 77 5.63 -10.22 5.01
N ILE A 78 6.51 -10.99 4.35
CA ILE A 78 6.77 -10.93 2.91
C ILE A 78 5.54 -11.23 2.03
N LEU A 79 4.51 -11.89 2.55
CA LEU A 79 3.33 -12.31 1.79
C LEU A 79 2.18 -11.31 1.87
N GLY A 80 2.10 -10.52 2.95
CA GLY A 80 0.95 -9.69 3.25
C GLY A 80 1.16 -8.21 2.91
N PRO A 81 1.27 -7.31 3.93
CA PRO A 81 1.35 -5.87 3.71
C PRO A 81 2.49 -5.43 2.81
N SER A 82 3.68 -6.02 2.96
CA SER A 82 4.90 -5.66 2.20
C SER A 82 4.72 -5.88 0.70
N LEU A 83 4.21 -7.05 0.34
CA LEU A 83 3.92 -7.42 -1.06
C LEU A 83 2.81 -6.54 -1.64
N PHE A 84 1.72 -6.36 -0.87
CA PHE A 84 0.60 -5.53 -1.31
C PHE A 84 1.02 -4.08 -1.56
N PHE A 85 1.88 -3.55 -0.69
CA PHE A 85 2.44 -2.22 -0.79
C PHE A 85 3.31 -2.05 -2.04
N PHE A 86 4.24 -2.98 -2.28
CA PHE A 86 5.07 -2.99 -3.49
C PHE A 86 4.23 -2.97 -4.77
N LEU A 87 3.16 -3.78 -4.82
CA LEU A 87 2.24 -3.84 -5.97
C LEU A 87 1.40 -2.58 -6.14
N SER A 88 1.05 -1.92 -5.04
CA SER A 88 0.36 -0.63 -5.08
C SER A 88 1.24 0.43 -5.75
N ALA A 89 2.48 0.60 -5.28
CA ALA A 89 3.43 1.57 -5.84
C ALA A 89 3.73 1.27 -7.32
N LEU A 90 3.94 -0.01 -7.66
CA LEU A 90 4.15 -0.45 -9.05
C LEU A 90 2.96 -0.10 -9.95
N SER A 91 1.72 -0.22 -9.45
CA SER A 91 0.51 0.01 -10.26
C SER A 91 0.30 1.47 -10.68
N VAL A 92 0.91 2.42 -9.97
CA VAL A 92 0.85 3.86 -10.28
C VAL A 92 1.46 4.16 -11.64
N ILE A 93 2.51 3.42 -12.02
CA ILE A 93 3.20 3.60 -13.31
C ILE A 93 2.25 3.37 -14.47
N PHE A 94 1.44 2.31 -14.41
CA PHE A 94 0.47 2.03 -15.47
C PHE A 94 -0.55 3.15 -15.60
N SER A 95 -1.00 3.72 -14.48
CA SER A 95 -1.94 4.84 -14.51
C SER A 95 -1.32 6.08 -15.16
N ILE A 96 -0.04 6.36 -14.92
CA ILE A 96 0.66 7.52 -15.50
C ILE A 96 0.97 7.28 -16.97
N ARG A 97 1.72 6.22 -17.27
CA ARG A 97 2.30 5.99 -18.60
C ARG A 97 1.24 5.76 -19.69
N ARG A 98 0.05 5.25 -19.34
CA ARG A 98 -1.06 5.11 -20.29
C ARG A 98 -1.72 6.44 -20.68
N LYS A 99 -1.60 7.45 -19.80
CA LYS A 99 -2.22 8.76 -19.94
C LYS A 99 -1.23 9.82 -20.42
N GLU A 100 0.05 9.57 -20.22
CA GLU A 100 1.15 10.39 -20.76
C GLU A 100 0.99 10.54 -22.29
N GLY A 101 1.04 11.78 -22.77
CA GLY A 101 0.80 12.13 -24.17
C GLY A 101 -0.67 12.18 -24.60
N LYS A 102 -1.63 11.68 -23.79
CA LYS A 102 -3.07 11.75 -24.06
C LYS A 102 -3.79 12.82 -23.23
N LEU A 103 -3.35 13.01 -21.99
CA LEU A 103 -3.92 13.97 -21.05
C LEU A 103 -2.85 14.94 -20.55
N PRO A 104 -3.22 16.19 -20.19
CA PRO A 104 -2.28 17.11 -19.57
C PRO A 104 -1.73 16.58 -18.25
N ASP A 105 -0.44 16.80 -17.99
CA ASP A 105 0.24 16.34 -16.77
C ASP A 105 -0.44 16.80 -15.47
N LYS A 106 -1.04 18.01 -15.49
CA LYS A 106 -1.81 18.55 -14.37
C LYS A 106 -3.00 17.65 -14.01
N VAL A 107 -3.72 17.16 -15.01
CA VAL A 107 -4.88 16.27 -14.82
C VAL A 107 -4.42 14.91 -14.29
N ILE A 108 -3.33 14.35 -14.84
CA ILE A 108 -2.75 13.09 -14.37
C ILE A 108 -2.33 13.20 -12.91
N ARG A 109 -1.62 14.28 -12.55
CA ARG A 109 -1.21 14.59 -11.17
C ARG A 109 -2.41 14.62 -10.25
N ASN A 110 -3.40 15.45 -10.56
CA ASN A 110 -4.54 15.68 -9.67
C ASN A 110 -5.40 14.41 -9.53
N ARG A 111 -5.47 13.57 -10.56
CA ARG A 111 -6.08 12.23 -10.47
C ARG A 111 -5.35 11.30 -9.50
N ILE A 112 -4.03 11.32 -9.48
CA ILE A 112 -3.23 10.48 -8.58
C ILE A 112 -3.28 11.02 -7.15
N PHE A 113 -3.18 12.34 -6.98
CA PHE A 113 -3.25 13.00 -5.68
C PHE A 113 -4.62 12.85 -5.04
N SER A 114 -5.71 13.04 -5.79
CA SER A 114 -7.07 12.82 -5.28
C SER A 114 -7.29 11.36 -4.87
N ARG A 115 -6.86 10.40 -5.68
CA ARG A 115 -6.97 8.97 -5.34
C ARG A 115 -6.14 8.61 -4.11
N GLY A 116 -4.88 9.02 -4.07
CA GLY A 116 -3.98 8.79 -2.94
C GLY A 116 -4.52 9.44 -1.66
N GLY A 117 -4.97 10.70 -1.74
CA GLY A 117 -5.58 11.44 -0.65
C GLY A 117 -6.88 10.81 -0.14
N ALA A 118 -7.75 10.32 -1.02
CA ALA A 118 -8.96 9.61 -0.62
C ALA A 118 -8.63 8.32 0.15
N ILE A 119 -7.64 7.55 -0.31
CA ILE A 119 -7.18 6.35 0.40
C ILE A 119 -6.56 6.73 1.76
N MET A 120 -5.76 7.79 1.81
CA MET A 120 -5.19 8.30 3.07
C MET A 120 -6.29 8.71 4.05
N ALA A 121 -7.34 9.40 3.60
CA ALA A 121 -8.47 9.78 4.43
C ALA A 121 -9.19 8.55 5.03
N VAL A 122 -9.42 7.49 4.25
CA VAL A 122 -9.94 6.21 4.76
C VAL A 122 -8.97 5.61 5.78
N GLY A 123 -7.66 5.68 5.52
CA GLY A 123 -6.63 5.28 6.47
C GLY A 123 -6.67 6.08 7.79
N MET A 124 -6.90 7.39 7.74
CA MET A 124 -7.04 8.24 8.94
C MET A 124 -8.25 7.85 9.77
N ILE A 125 -9.41 7.62 9.13
CA ILE A 125 -10.61 7.13 9.81
C ILE A 125 -10.34 5.77 10.45
N SER A 126 -9.66 4.87 9.75
CA SER A 126 -9.26 3.58 10.30
C SER A 126 -8.33 3.73 11.52
N ASN A 127 -7.34 4.63 11.49
CA ASN A 127 -6.52 4.90 12.67
C ASN A 127 -7.35 5.43 13.83
N PHE A 128 -8.26 6.37 13.58
CA PHE A 128 -9.12 6.93 14.62
C PHE A 128 -9.96 5.87 15.34
N LEU A 129 -10.49 4.90 14.59
CA LEU A 129 -11.33 3.83 15.15
C LEU A 129 -10.55 2.78 15.95
N TRP A 130 -9.28 2.53 15.60
CA TRP A 130 -8.51 1.40 16.12
C TRP A 130 -7.27 1.78 16.94
N SER A 131 -6.94 3.07 17.04
CA SER A 131 -5.81 3.57 17.81
C SER A 131 -6.22 3.82 19.27
N THR A 132 -5.30 3.53 20.19
CA THR A 132 -5.41 3.87 21.61
C THR A 132 -4.88 5.27 21.94
N GLU A 133 -4.27 5.94 20.97
CA GLU A 133 -3.71 7.29 21.14
C GLU A 133 -4.81 8.35 21.31
N PRO A 134 -4.56 9.44 22.05
CA PRO A 134 -5.55 10.51 22.20
C PRO A 134 -5.71 11.32 20.90
N PHE A 135 -6.88 11.94 20.72
CA PHE A 135 -7.10 12.90 19.64
C PHE A 135 -6.23 14.16 19.85
N PRO A 136 -5.58 14.73 18.81
CA PRO A 136 -5.64 14.36 17.38
C PRO A 136 -4.59 13.34 16.91
N LEU A 137 -3.73 12.83 17.81
CA LEU A 137 -2.65 11.90 17.47
C LEU A 137 -3.19 10.59 16.86
N SER A 138 -4.37 10.13 17.29
CA SER A 138 -5.05 8.95 16.73
C SER A 138 -5.39 9.06 15.25
N LEU A 139 -5.43 10.26 14.66
CA LEU A 139 -5.66 10.42 13.21
C LEU A 139 -4.42 10.08 12.39
N TRP A 140 -3.22 10.27 12.97
CA TRP A 140 -1.95 10.20 12.25
C TRP A 140 -1.21 8.89 12.56
N GLY A 141 -1.43 7.90 11.72
CA GLY A 141 -0.84 6.57 11.81
C GLY A 141 -0.37 6.11 10.45
N TRP A 142 0.87 5.65 10.31
CA TRP A 142 1.28 4.93 9.11
C TRP A 142 0.73 3.50 9.13
N ASN A 143 -0.60 3.37 9.10
CA ASN A 143 -1.24 2.09 8.81
C ASN A 143 -1.12 1.77 7.31
N ILE A 144 -1.40 0.53 6.94
CA ILE A 144 -1.22 0.06 5.57
C ILE A 144 -2.04 0.87 4.56
N LEU A 145 -3.29 1.27 4.88
CA LEU A 145 -4.12 2.08 3.98
C LEU A 145 -3.54 3.47 3.76
N PHE A 146 -3.17 4.16 4.85
CA PHE A 146 -2.56 5.47 4.78
C PHE A 146 -1.26 5.40 3.96
N PHE A 147 -0.44 4.38 4.18
CA PHE A 147 0.81 4.17 3.46
C PHE A 147 0.58 3.86 1.97
N ILE A 148 -0.42 3.05 1.62
CA ILE A 148 -0.85 2.80 0.24
C ILE A 148 -1.21 4.11 -0.45
N GLY A 149 -2.05 4.95 0.16
CA GLY A 149 -2.45 6.23 -0.41
C GLY A 149 -1.27 7.18 -0.60
N PHE A 150 -0.41 7.29 0.41
CA PHE A 150 0.80 8.10 0.38
C PHE A 150 1.79 7.63 -0.71
N SER A 151 1.96 6.32 -0.88
CA SER A 151 2.84 5.78 -1.93
C SER A 151 2.40 6.08 -3.34
N GLN A 152 1.11 6.33 -3.59
CA GLN A 152 0.64 6.75 -4.91
C GLN A 152 1.21 8.13 -5.26
N ILE A 153 1.15 9.04 -4.29
CA ILE A 153 1.69 10.40 -4.41
C ILE A 153 3.21 10.33 -4.58
N MET A 154 3.89 9.59 -3.70
CA MET A 154 5.35 9.47 -3.76
C MET A 154 5.87 8.76 -5.01
N SER A 155 5.16 7.75 -5.52
CA SER A 155 5.54 7.07 -6.76
C SER A 155 5.42 8.01 -7.97
N TYR A 156 4.40 8.87 -8.01
CA TYR A 156 4.30 9.92 -9.03
C TYR A 156 5.46 10.92 -8.94
N LEU A 157 5.84 11.36 -7.74
CA LEU A 157 6.98 12.25 -7.55
C LEU A 157 8.30 11.58 -7.93
N ALA A 158 8.50 10.32 -7.55
CA ALA A 158 9.68 9.54 -7.89
C ALA A 158 9.85 9.42 -9.41
N LEU A 159 8.78 9.25 -10.18
CA LEU A 159 8.84 9.13 -11.64
C LEU A 159 9.34 10.38 -12.37
N LYS A 160 9.31 11.56 -11.73
CA LYS A 160 9.94 12.77 -12.26
C LYS A 160 11.46 12.74 -12.21
N LEU A 161 12.03 11.80 -11.44
CA LEU A 161 13.47 11.64 -11.29
C LEU A 161 14.01 10.63 -12.31
N LYS A 162 15.25 10.85 -12.73
CA LYS A 162 15.99 9.90 -13.58
C LYS A 162 16.09 8.54 -12.87
N ARG A 163 16.11 7.46 -13.66
CA ARG A 163 16.16 6.07 -13.15
C ARG A 163 17.31 5.86 -12.15
N ASN A 164 18.51 6.37 -12.45
CA ASN A 164 19.68 6.23 -11.58
C ASN A 164 19.50 6.98 -10.26
N THR A 165 18.94 8.20 -10.32
CA THR A 165 18.64 9.00 -9.12
C THR A 165 17.64 8.30 -8.21
N ARG A 166 16.59 7.67 -8.77
CA ARG A 166 15.65 6.85 -7.99
C ARG A 166 16.32 5.66 -7.32
N ALA A 167 17.21 4.95 -8.04
CA ALA A 167 17.92 3.80 -7.49
C ALA A 167 18.81 4.22 -6.32
N ILE A 168 19.60 5.29 -6.50
CA ILE A 168 20.48 5.84 -5.48
C ILE A 168 19.66 6.30 -4.26
N LEU A 169 18.61 7.10 -4.46
CA LEU A 169 17.76 7.55 -3.35
C LEU A 169 17.08 6.39 -2.62
N GLY A 170 16.55 5.40 -3.35
CA GLY A 170 15.96 4.22 -2.75
C GLY A 170 16.95 3.46 -1.86
N ILE A 171 18.17 3.24 -2.34
CA ILE A 171 19.24 2.57 -1.58
C ILE A 171 19.67 3.41 -0.37
N LEU A 172 19.87 4.72 -0.54
CA LEU A 172 20.23 5.62 0.55
C LEU A 172 19.15 5.62 1.65
N ILE A 173 17.87 5.63 1.29
CA ILE A 173 16.76 5.56 2.26
C ILE A 173 16.75 4.20 2.97
N ILE A 174 17.07 3.10 2.29
CA ILE A 174 17.15 1.78 2.92
C ILE A 174 18.28 1.75 3.96
N ILE A 175 19.46 2.26 3.60
CA ILE A 175 20.66 2.20 4.46
C ILE A 175 20.59 3.20 5.61
N PHE A 176 20.26 4.46 5.32
CA PHE A 176 20.26 5.56 6.30
C PHE A 176 18.91 5.76 6.99
N GLY A 177 17.83 5.17 6.47
CA GLY A 177 16.49 5.31 7.04
C GLY A 177 16.40 4.88 8.50
N PRO A 178 16.84 3.66 8.87
CA PRO A 178 16.76 3.21 10.26
C PRO A 178 17.61 4.05 11.23
N PRO A 179 18.90 4.40 10.94
CA PRO A 179 19.67 5.30 11.80
C PRO A 179 19.06 6.70 11.96
N ILE A 180 18.55 7.29 10.87
CA ILE A 180 17.88 8.60 10.91
C ILE A 180 16.64 8.54 11.82
N ARG A 181 15.86 7.46 11.67
CA ARG A 181 14.66 7.23 12.47
C ARG A 181 14.98 7.10 13.96
N GLU A 182 16.06 6.41 14.28
CA GLU A 182 16.54 6.24 15.65
C GLU A 182 16.99 7.57 16.27
N ALA A 183 17.78 8.36 15.53
CA ALA A 183 18.21 9.67 15.97
C ALA A 183 17.01 10.59 16.29
N PHE A 184 16.01 10.63 15.42
CA PHE A 184 14.79 11.42 15.67
C PHE A 184 13.96 10.90 16.84
N TYR A 185 13.94 9.59 17.06
CA TYR A 185 13.22 9.00 18.18
C TYR A 185 13.89 9.35 19.51
N GLN A 186 15.22 9.28 19.59
CA GLN A 186 15.98 9.61 20.81
C GLN A 186 15.88 11.10 21.15
N SER A 187 16.02 11.98 20.16
CA SER A 187 15.98 13.44 20.34
C SER A 187 14.59 14.07 20.33
N ARG A 188 13.52 13.26 20.40
CA ARG A 188 12.12 13.76 20.27
C ARG A 188 11.71 14.75 21.35
N PHE A 189 12.40 14.77 22.50
CA PHE A 189 12.13 15.68 23.62
C PHE A 189 13.07 16.90 23.65
N ASP A 190 14.10 16.93 22.81
CA ASP A 190 15.12 17.97 22.85
C ASP A 190 14.60 19.29 22.26
N ASN A 191 13.84 19.22 21.16
CA ASN A 191 13.22 20.39 20.54
C ASN A 191 12.00 20.04 19.66
N LEU A 192 11.23 21.08 19.30
CA LEU A 192 10.01 20.95 18.49
C LEU A 192 10.28 20.41 17.07
N VAL A 193 11.45 20.68 16.49
CA VAL A 193 11.80 20.22 15.14
C VAL A 193 11.99 18.70 15.14
N PHE A 194 12.75 18.16 16.09
CA PHE A 194 12.91 16.72 16.27
C PHE A 194 11.59 16.04 16.64
N ALA A 195 10.77 16.67 17.48
CA ALA A 195 9.43 16.16 17.78
C ALA A 195 8.54 16.07 16.53
N ALA A 196 8.57 17.10 15.66
CA ALA A 196 7.82 17.12 14.42
C ALA A 196 8.32 16.07 13.41
N PHE A 197 9.64 15.90 13.26
CA PHE A 197 10.20 14.85 12.41
C PHE A 197 9.91 13.46 12.96
N ASN A 198 9.99 13.25 14.27
CA ASN A 198 9.60 12.00 14.90
C ASN A 198 8.11 11.68 14.63
N PHE A 199 7.22 12.68 14.76
CA PHE A 199 5.81 12.54 14.44
C PHE A 199 5.57 12.17 12.96
N ILE A 200 6.31 12.76 12.03
CA ILE A 200 6.18 12.45 10.60
C ILE A 200 6.79 11.09 10.26
N ILE A 201 7.97 10.76 10.79
CA ILE A 201 8.74 9.58 10.39
C ILE A 201 8.27 8.32 11.14
N ASN A 202 8.25 8.38 12.48
CA ASN A 202 7.85 7.24 13.31
C ASN A 202 6.33 7.14 13.42
N SER A 203 5.63 8.28 13.44
CA SER A 203 4.20 8.37 13.77
C SER A 203 3.89 7.92 15.21
N PRO A 204 2.83 8.44 15.85
CA PRO A 204 2.39 7.94 17.15
C PRO A 204 1.90 6.48 17.08
N VAL A 205 1.35 6.04 15.94
CA VAL A 205 0.90 4.65 15.73
C VAL A 205 1.94 3.90 14.88
N GLN A 206 2.98 3.38 15.54
CA GLN A 206 4.21 2.88 14.92
C GLN A 206 4.10 1.50 14.22
N ARG A 207 3.17 1.33 13.29
CA ARG A 207 2.99 0.03 12.58
C ARG A 207 3.88 -0.11 11.33
N LEU A 208 4.03 0.95 10.53
CA LEU A 208 4.86 1.01 9.31
C LEU A 208 5.51 2.40 9.17
N PRO A 209 6.59 2.71 9.90
CA PRO A 209 7.21 4.03 9.86
C PRO A 209 7.62 4.43 8.43
N LEU A 210 7.68 5.74 8.16
CA LEU A 210 7.94 6.26 6.82
C LEU A 210 9.29 5.79 6.26
N PHE A 211 10.32 5.79 7.10
CA PHE A 211 11.63 5.23 6.78
C PHE A 211 11.77 3.86 7.43
N PRO A 212 12.32 2.86 6.71
CA PRO A 212 12.82 2.89 5.32
C PRO A 212 11.74 2.66 4.24
N TRP A 213 10.48 2.44 4.61
CA TRP A 213 9.43 1.94 3.70
C TRP A 213 9.18 2.78 2.45
N ILE A 214 9.35 4.10 2.51
CA ILE A 214 9.20 4.99 1.34
C ILE A 214 10.19 4.64 0.21
N SER A 215 11.32 3.99 0.50
CA SER A 215 12.29 3.50 -0.49
C SER A 215 11.65 2.60 -1.55
N ILE A 216 10.64 1.81 -1.16
CA ILE A 216 9.91 0.92 -2.05
C ILE A 216 9.25 1.73 -3.18
N CYS A 217 8.78 2.96 -2.94
CA CYS A 217 8.23 3.81 -4.00
C CYS A 217 9.28 4.13 -5.07
N PHE A 218 10.52 4.41 -4.66
CA PHE A 218 11.61 4.71 -5.59
C PHE A 218 12.07 3.46 -6.35
N ILE A 219 12.26 2.33 -5.65
CA ILE A 219 12.75 1.10 -6.27
C ILE A 219 11.68 0.42 -7.14
N SER A 220 10.45 0.29 -6.64
CA SER A 220 9.33 -0.31 -7.39
C SER A 220 9.05 0.46 -8.69
N THR A 221 9.24 1.79 -8.70
CA THR A 221 9.01 2.55 -9.92
C THR A 221 10.02 2.24 -11.03
N ILE A 222 11.21 1.75 -10.70
CA ILE A 222 12.18 1.29 -11.69
C ILE A 222 11.68 0.00 -12.34
N PHE A 223 11.27 -0.97 -11.51
CA PHE A 223 10.77 -2.26 -11.99
C PHE A 223 9.43 -2.12 -12.74
N GLY A 224 8.56 -1.20 -12.32
CA GLY A 224 7.30 -0.94 -13.01
C GLY A 224 7.49 -0.35 -14.41
N GLU A 225 8.55 0.43 -14.66
CA GLU A 225 8.86 0.91 -16.02
C GLU A 225 9.34 -0.23 -16.93
N ILE A 226 10.16 -1.13 -16.40
CA ILE A 226 10.62 -2.33 -17.14
C ILE A 226 9.42 -3.22 -17.48
N LEU A 227 8.53 -3.42 -16.50
CA LEU A 227 7.29 -4.15 -16.65
C LEU A 227 6.37 -3.52 -17.70
N TYR A 228 6.17 -2.19 -17.64
CA TYR A 228 5.35 -1.48 -18.60
C TYR A 228 5.88 -1.59 -20.04
N LYS A 229 7.20 -1.50 -20.23
CA LYS A 229 7.83 -1.70 -21.55
C LYS A 229 7.58 -3.09 -22.09
N ALA A 230 7.76 -4.12 -21.26
CA ALA A 230 7.49 -5.50 -21.65
C ALA A 230 6.00 -5.74 -21.96
N MET A 231 5.09 -5.07 -21.26
CA MET A 231 3.65 -5.14 -21.51
C MET A 231 3.24 -4.49 -22.83
N ILE A 232 3.83 -3.34 -23.18
CA ILE A 232 3.58 -2.69 -24.47
C ILE A 232 4.06 -3.57 -25.61
N ASP A 233 5.26 -4.14 -25.48
CA ASP A 233 5.82 -5.02 -26.50
C ASP A 233 4.96 -6.28 -26.67
N GLY A 234 4.46 -6.85 -25.57
CA GLY A 234 3.53 -7.97 -25.58
C GLY A 234 4.13 -9.28 -26.11
N THR A 235 5.40 -9.28 -26.54
CA THR A 235 6.08 -10.48 -27.04
C THR A 235 6.44 -11.42 -25.89
N LYS A 236 6.40 -12.73 -26.18
CA LYS A 236 6.84 -13.75 -25.22
C LYS A 236 8.31 -13.55 -24.80
N GLN A 237 9.14 -13.05 -25.70
CA GLN A 237 10.56 -12.80 -25.45
C GLN A 237 10.75 -11.63 -24.46
N ALA A 238 10.02 -10.53 -24.61
CA ALA A 238 10.06 -9.44 -23.64
C ALA A 238 9.55 -9.86 -22.26
N LEU A 239 8.46 -10.62 -22.18
CA LEU A 239 7.98 -11.17 -20.91
C LEU A 239 9.01 -12.10 -20.26
N PHE A 240 9.74 -12.89 -21.05
CA PHE A 240 10.79 -13.76 -20.53
C PHE A 240 12.02 -12.97 -20.05
N GLY A 241 12.40 -11.90 -20.75
CA GLY A 241 13.44 -10.97 -20.31
C GLY A 241 13.08 -10.26 -18.99
N LEU A 242 11.83 -9.85 -18.86
CA LEU A 242 11.26 -9.30 -17.63
C LEU A 242 11.30 -10.32 -16.48
N TYR A 243 10.84 -11.56 -16.72
CA TYR A 243 10.91 -12.66 -15.75
C TYR A 243 12.33 -12.87 -15.23
N ARG A 244 13.33 -12.94 -16.14
CA ARG A 244 14.74 -13.10 -15.76
C ARG A 244 15.25 -11.92 -14.94
N THR A 245 14.87 -10.70 -15.31
CA THR A 245 15.26 -9.49 -14.60
C THR A 245 14.71 -9.50 -13.17
N PHE A 246 13.43 -9.80 -13.00
CA PHE A 246 12.80 -9.86 -11.67
C PHE A 246 13.37 -11.00 -10.82
N LEU A 247 13.60 -12.17 -11.42
CA LEU A 247 14.21 -13.30 -10.74
C LEU A 247 15.63 -12.97 -10.25
N PHE A 248 16.48 -12.44 -11.13
CA PHE A 248 17.87 -12.11 -10.82
C PHE A 248 17.97 -11.08 -9.69
N TRP A 249 17.26 -9.95 -9.81
CA TRP A 249 17.27 -8.93 -8.76
C TRP A 249 16.56 -9.40 -7.49
N GLY A 250 15.51 -10.20 -7.61
CA GLY A 250 14.83 -10.80 -6.47
C GLY A 250 15.77 -11.66 -5.62
N VAL A 251 16.52 -12.57 -6.26
CA VAL A 251 17.50 -13.43 -5.57
C VAL A 251 18.61 -12.60 -4.92
N ILE A 252 19.17 -11.62 -5.62
CA ILE A 252 20.23 -10.75 -5.08
C ILE A 252 19.76 -10.00 -3.84
N LEU A 253 18.58 -9.36 -3.91
CA LEU A 253 18.08 -8.57 -2.80
C LEU A 253 17.68 -9.42 -1.58
N VAL A 254 17.12 -10.61 -1.81
CA VAL A 254 16.89 -11.59 -0.72
C VAL A 254 18.23 -12.01 -0.10
N GLY A 255 19.24 -12.33 -0.91
CA GLY A 255 20.57 -12.70 -0.44
C GLY A 255 21.24 -11.60 0.40
N ILE A 256 21.16 -10.35 -0.05
CA ILE A 256 21.64 -9.17 0.71
C ILE A 256 20.85 -9.01 2.02
N GLY A 257 19.53 -9.11 1.97
CA GLY A 257 18.66 -9.00 3.15
C GLY A 257 18.99 -10.06 4.21
N ILE A 258 19.13 -11.32 3.80
CA ILE A 258 19.51 -12.42 4.71
C ILE A 258 20.96 -12.25 5.22
N GLY A 259 21.90 -11.90 4.34
CA GLY A 259 23.32 -11.77 4.69
C GLY A 259 23.58 -10.66 5.71
N ILE A 260 22.94 -9.50 5.55
CA ILE A 260 23.04 -8.39 6.51
C ILE A 260 22.21 -8.70 7.76
N GLY A 261 21.02 -9.28 7.59
CA GLY A 261 20.05 -9.48 8.67
C GLY A 261 20.12 -10.83 9.37
N PHE A 262 21.26 -11.52 9.29
CA PHE A 262 21.50 -12.77 10.01
C PHE A 262 21.61 -12.61 11.54
N PRO A 263 22.16 -11.51 12.09
CA PRO A 263 22.20 -11.31 13.53
C PRO A 263 20.80 -11.40 14.16
N LEU A 264 20.73 -12.05 15.32
CA LEU A 264 19.50 -12.26 16.06
C LEU A 264 19.31 -11.15 17.09
N HIS A 265 18.14 -10.52 17.09
CA HIS A 265 17.72 -9.58 18.12
C HIS A 265 16.79 -10.22 19.13
N ARG A 266 16.86 -9.74 20.37
CA ARG A 266 15.95 -10.08 21.47
C ARG A 266 15.27 -8.81 21.96
N LEU A 267 14.16 -8.97 22.69
CA LEU A 267 13.67 -7.86 23.48
C LEU A 267 14.69 -7.51 24.56
N SER A 268 14.79 -6.22 24.84
CA SER A 268 15.55 -5.69 25.95
C SER A 268 15.07 -6.33 27.26
N ASP A 269 15.78 -7.34 27.75
CA ASP A 269 15.70 -7.71 29.15
C ASP A 269 16.74 -6.87 29.90
N PRO A 270 16.32 -5.92 30.75
CA PRO A 270 17.26 -5.10 31.51
C PRO A 270 18.10 -5.92 32.50
N THR A 271 17.75 -7.20 32.75
CA THR A 271 18.48 -8.09 33.64
C THR A 271 19.52 -8.98 32.95
N ILE A 272 19.47 -9.10 31.61
CA ILE A 272 20.42 -9.90 30.85
C ILE A 272 21.59 -9.01 30.44
N VAL A 273 22.70 -9.15 31.17
CA VAL A 273 23.96 -8.47 30.86
C VAL A 273 24.44 -8.90 29.46
N PRO A 274 24.86 -7.96 28.58
CA PRO A 274 25.32 -8.25 27.21
C PRO A 274 26.48 -9.24 27.09
N ASP A 275 27.14 -9.58 28.19
CA ASP A 275 28.46 -10.23 28.21
C ASP A 275 28.47 -11.72 27.83
N ILE A 276 27.31 -12.40 27.77
CA ILE A 276 27.29 -13.85 27.49
C ILE A 276 27.32 -14.16 25.98
N TYR A 277 26.88 -13.26 25.11
CA TYR A 277 26.85 -13.50 23.66
C TYR A 277 27.16 -12.22 22.85
N PRO A 278 28.45 -11.97 22.53
CA PRO A 278 28.89 -10.75 21.83
C PRO A 278 28.29 -10.52 20.43
N TRP A 279 27.72 -11.56 19.82
CA TRP A 279 27.05 -11.48 18.50
C TRP A 279 25.54 -11.19 18.59
N ILE A 280 24.97 -11.13 19.79
CA ILE A 280 23.60 -10.64 20.02
C ILE A 280 23.69 -9.12 20.17
N ASN A 281 23.74 -8.42 19.03
CA ASN A 281 23.81 -6.97 19.00
C ASN A 281 22.45 -6.34 19.32
N ALA A 282 22.47 -5.36 20.23
CA ALA A 282 21.45 -4.36 20.51
C ALA A 282 20.02 -4.87 20.86
N ASN A 283 19.68 -4.62 22.12
CA ASN A 283 18.32 -4.49 22.64
C ASN A 283 17.53 -3.48 21.78
N LEU A 284 16.64 -3.95 20.91
CA LEU A 284 15.74 -3.07 20.15
C LEU A 284 14.64 -2.57 21.07
N ASP A 285 14.40 -1.24 21.09
CA ASP A 285 13.27 -0.66 21.81
C ASP A 285 11.94 -1.14 21.17
N PRO A 286 11.08 -1.87 21.88
CA PRO A 286 9.79 -2.33 21.37
C PRO A 286 8.87 -1.20 20.92
N ASN A 287 9.04 0.01 21.45
CA ASN A 287 8.26 1.16 21.02
C ASN A 287 8.65 1.60 19.61
N GLN A 288 9.93 1.49 19.25
CA GLN A 288 10.48 1.86 17.94
C GLN A 288 10.38 0.72 16.91
N TYR A 289 10.45 -0.52 17.39
CA TYR A 289 10.34 -1.73 16.56
C TYR A 289 9.22 -2.64 17.09
N PRO A 290 7.92 -2.27 16.98
CA PRO A 290 6.84 -3.06 17.59
C PRO A 290 6.77 -4.50 17.10
N TRP A 291 7.32 -4.80 15.93
CA TRP A 291 7.40 -6.16 15.41
C TRP A 291 8.21 -7.11 16.30
N ILE A 292 9.19 -6.61 17.06
CA ILE A 292 9.96 -7.44 17.99
C ILE A 292 9.09 -8.02 19.11
N THR A 293 7.97 -7.36 19.45
CA THR A 293 7.02 -7.84 20.47
C THR A 293 6.35 -9.16 20.07
N PHE A 294 6.36 -9.52 18.78
CA PHE A 294 5.87 -10.83 18.36
C PHE A 294 6.73 -11.94 18.94
N LEU A 295 8.03 -11.71 19.13
CA LEU A 295 8.92 -12.69 19.75
C LEU A 295 8.59 -12.90 21.24
N SER A 296 8.39 -11.82 22.00
CA SER A 296 8.01 -11.95 23.43
C SER A 296 6.63 -12.58 23.57
N SER A 297 5.65 -12.15 22.78
CA SER A 297 4.32 -12.73 22.83
C SER A 297 4.32 -14.19 22.40
N ALA A 298 5.10 -14.56 21.37
CA ALA A 298 5.30 -15.95 20.99
C ALA A 298 5.93 -16.76 22.14
N ASN A 299 7.02 -16.29 22.74
CA ASN A 299 7.67 -16.98 23.85
C ASN A 299 6.73 -17.14 25.04
N ASN A 300 6.04 -16.08 25.46
CA ASN A 300 5.10 -16.12 26.59
C ASN A 300 3.96 -17.10 26.33
N SER A 301 3.38 -17.10 25.14
CA SER A 301 2.28 -18.02 24.80
C SER A 301 2.76 -19.46 24.57
N VAL A 302 3.96 -19.67 24.00
CA VAL A 302 4.53 -21.02 23.83
C VAL A 302 4.87 -21.65 25.16
N GLN A 303 5.35 -20.91 26.16
CA GLN A 303 5.66 -21.46 27.48
C GLN A 303 4.43 -22.11 28.15
N ASN A 304 3.22 -21.67 27.83
CA ASN A 304 1.98 -22.28 28.32
C ASN A 304 1.70 -23.66 27.69
N LEU A 305 2.19 -23.91 26.48
CA LEU A 305 1.96 -25.17 25.74
C LEU A 305 3.15 -26.12 25.79
N PHE A 306 4.37 -25.59 25.66
CA PHE A 306 5.63 -26.31 25.64
C PHE A 306 6.62 -25.64 26.60
N PRO A 307 6.51 -25.92 27.91
CA PRO A 307 7.44 -25.40 28.91
C PRO A 307 8.89 -25.69 28.52
N GLY A 308 9.76 -24.68 28.59
CA GLY A 308 11.18 -24.80 28.25
C GLY A 308 11.53 -24.53 26.78
N PHE A 309 10.56 -24.41 25.87
CA PHE A 309 10.84 -24.01 24.49
C PHE A 309 10.84 -22.47 24.34
N GLN A 310 12.00 -21.86 24.09
CA GLN A 310 12.12 -20.43 23.85
C GLN A 310 12.81 -20.15 22.52
N TYR A 311 12.25 -19.24 21.74
CA TYR A 311 12.90 -18.72 20.55
C TYR A 311 14.11 -17.86 20.97
N PRO A 312 15.31 -18.16 20.44
CA PRO A 312 16.54 -17.51 20.85
C PRO A 312 16.69 -16.08 20.32
N GLY A 313 15.79 -15.61 19.46
CA GLY A 313 15.85 -14.29 18.84
C GLY A 313 15.09 -14.24 17.51
N MET A 314 14.96 -13.05 16.95
CA MET A 314 14.43 -12.81 15.62
C MET A 314 15.55 -12.27 14.71
N PRO A 315 15.83 -12.88 13.55
CA PRO A 315 16.74 -12.30 12.56
C PRO A 315 16.30 -10.89 12.16
N ASP A 316 17.26 -9.97 12.05
CA ASP A 316 17.01 -8.56 11.67
C ASP A 316 16.24 -8.43 10.35
N CYS A 317 16.41 -9.37 9.40
CA CYS A 317 15.69 -9.36 8.13
C CYS A 317 14.18 -9.63 8.25
N LEU A 318 13.73 -10.17 9.38
CA LEU A 318 12.31 -10.39 9.69
C LEU A 318 11.71 -9.26 10.54
N ILE A 319 12.54 -8.35 11.05
CA ILE A 319 12.09 -7.22 11.87
C ILE A 319 11.75 -6.07 10.94
N ARG A 320 10.49 -5.63 10.96
CA ARG A 320 10.07 -4.52 10.12
C ARG A 320 10.91 -3.27 10.35
N SER A 321 11.10 -2.52 9.27
CA SER A 321 11.74 -1.20 9.28
C SER A 321 13.25 -1.20 9.53
N THR A 322 13.90 -2.36 9.39
CA THR A 322 15.35 -2.50 9.36
C THR A 322 15.86 -2.43 7.92
N THR A 323 17.17 -2.20 7.76
CA THR A 323 17.83 -2.15 6.45
C THR A 323 17.70 -3.50 5.74
N SER A 324 17.98 -4.58 6.46
CA SER A 324 17.95 -5.95 5.96
C SER A 324 16.54 -6.37 5.54
N ASN A 325 15.52 -6.03 6.35
CA ASN A 325 14.12 -6.31 6.05
C ASN A 325 13.64 -5.61 4.77
N SER A 326 14.08 -4.38 4.52
CA SER A 326 13.70 -3.65 3.31
C SER A 326 14.20 -4.35 2.03
N PHE A 327 15.47 -4.78 2.03
CA PHE A 327 16.02 -5.57 0.92
C PHE A 327 15.31 -6.92 0.78
N TYR A 328 15.09 -7.61 1.90
CA TYR A 328 14.41 -8.89 1.95
C TYR A 328 12.98 -8.82 1.36
N ASN A 329 12.19 -7.83 1.79
CA ASN A 329 10.81 -7.62 1.33
C ASN A 329 10.73 -7.23 -0.16
N ILE A 330 11.59 -6.33 -0.64
CA ILE A 330 11.64 -5.97 -2.07
C ILE A 330 12.06 -7.18 -2.90
N GLY A 331 13.07 -7.94 -2.45
CA GLY A 331 13.55 -9.14 -3.12
C GLY A 331 12.45 -10.19 -3.29
N TRP A 332 11.76 -10.53 -2.20
CA TRP A 332 10.63 -11.46 -2.26
C TRP A 332 9.48 -10.97 -3.13
N SER A 333 9.18 -9.66 -3.10
CA SER A 333 8.15 -9.09 -3.98
C SER A 333 8.47 -9.28 -5.46
N LEU A 334 9.74 -9.11 -5.85
CA LEU A 334 10.21 -9.39 -7.21
C LEU A 334 10.13 -10.89 -7.54
N LEU A 335 10.47 -11.77 -6.61
CA LEU A 335 10.37 -13.22 -6.80
C LEU A 335 8.93 -13.67 -7.01
N PHE A 336 7.98 -13.20 -6.19
CA PHE A 336 6.56 -13.51 -6.37
C PHE A 336 6.05 -13.02 -7.72
N MET A 337 6.44 -11.82 -8.14
CA MET A 337 6.14 -11.32 -9.47
C MET A 337 6.75 -12.17 -10.57
N ALA A 338 8.01 -12.59 -10.46
CA ALA A 338 8.67 -13.45 -11.44
C ALA A 338 7.98 -14.82 -11.56
N ILE A 339 7.69 -15.47 -10.43
CA ILE A 339 7.00 -16.77 -10.39
C ILE A 339 5.61 -16.65 -11.04
N SER A 340 4.84 -15.62 -10.66
CA SER A 340 3.51 -15.38 -11.20
C SER A 340 3.53 -15.08 -12.70
N LEU A 341 4.46 -14.23 -13.18
CA LEU A 341 4.66 -13.95 -14.61
C LEU A 341 4.93 -15.24 -15.41
N LYS A 342 5.80 -16.11 -14.89
CA LYS A 342 6.13 -17.38 -15.54
C LYS A 342 4.93 -18.31 -15.63
N ILE A 343 4.20 -18.48 -14.53
CA ILE A 343 3.08 -19.41 -14.45
C ILE A 343 1.89 -18.92 -15.26
N VAL A 344 1.51 -17.65 -15.09
CA VAL A 344 0.23 -17.10 -15.55
C VAL A 344 0.36 -16.51 -16.95
N ASP A 345 1.29 -15.59 -17.18
CA ASP A 345 1.34 -14.85 -18.45
C ASP A 345 2.20 -15.55 -19.52
N ILE A 346 3.33 -16.17 -19.13
CA ILE A 346 4.23 -16.85 -20.08
C ILE A 346 3.74 -18.25 -20.42
N ASN A 347 3.40 -19.05 -19.39
CA ASN A 347 2.91 -20.43 -19.58
C ASN A 347 1.41 -20.50 -19.83
N LYS A 348 0.67 -19.38 -19.70
CA LYS A 348 -0.78 -19.29 -19.93
C LYS A 348 -1.59 -20.33 -19.13
N LYS A 349 -1.16 -20.67 -17.90
CA LYS A 349 -1.94 -21.58 -17.05
C LYS A 349 -3.22 -20.86 -16.59
N ASP A 350 -4.36 -21.50 -16.82
CA ASP A 350 -5.68 -21.00 -16.42
C ASP A 350 -6.45 -22.10 -15.69
N ASN A 351 -6.41 -22.08 -14.36
CA ASN A 351 -7.17 -23.00 -13.51
C ASN A 351 -8.07 -22.22 -12.55
N LEU A 352 -9.00 -22.91 -11.89
CA LEU A 352 -9.97 -22.28 -10.99
C LEU A 352 -9.29 -21.49 -9.86
N PHE A 353 -8.17 -21.99 -9.33
CA PHE A 353 -7.40 -21.32 -8.30
C PHE A 353 -6.80 -20.00 -8.79
N ILE A 354 -6.21 -19.97 -9.99
CA ILE A 354 -5.69 -18.75 -10.63
C ILE A 354 -6.82 -17.76 -10.88
N LYS A 355 -7.98 -18.21 -11.37
CA LYS A 355 -9.17 -17.34 -11.57
C LYS A 355 -9.64 -16.73 -10.25
N MET A 356 -9.66 -17.51 -9.18
CA MET A 356 -9.98 -17.03 -7.84
C MET A 356 -8.97 -15.96 -7.38
N LEU A 357 -7.66 -16.20 -7.52
CA LEU A 357 -6.65 -15.21 -7.16
C LEU A 357 -6.77 -13.92 -8.00
N ILE A 358 -6.99 -14.03 -9.30
CA ILE A 358 -7.25 -12.86 -10.17
C ILE A 358 -8.49 -12.10 -9.68
N HIS A 359 -9.55 -12.80 -9.32
CA HIS A 359 -10.76 -12.17 -8.79
C HIS A 359 -10.43 -11.41 -7.50
N TYR A 360 -9.83 -12.06 -6.51
CA TYR A 360 -9.47 -11.46 -5.22
C TYR A 360 -8.53 -10.26 -5.40
N GLY A 361 -7.58 -10.32 -6.33
CA GLY A 361 -6.67 -9.22 -6.62
C GLY A 361 -7.33 -8.00 -7.24
N LYS A 362 -8.44 -8.18 -7.96
CA LYS A 362 -9.23 -7.07 -8.53
C LYS A 362 -10.08 -6.34 -7.49
N ILE A 363 -10.56 -7.05 -6.47
CA ILE A 363 -11.42 -6.55 -5.39
C ILE A 363 -10.68 -6.42 -4.05
N SER A 364 -9.34 -6.42 -4.06
CA SER A 364 -8.56 -6.60 -2.85
C SER A 364 -8.75 -5.49 -1.82
N LEU A 365 -9.01 -4.26 -2.28
CA LEU A 365 -9.26 -3.13 -1.39
C LEU A 365 -10.66 -3.22 -0.77
N SER A 366 -11.68 -3.56 -1.57
CA SER A 366 -13.01 -3.93 -1.06
C SER A 366 -12.93 -5.00 0.03
N LEU A 367 -12.22 -6.11 -0.25
CA LEU A 367 -12.04 -7.20 0.70
C LEU A 367 -11.36 -6.72 1.99
N PHE A 368 -10.31 -5.90 1.87
CA PHE A 368 -9.62 -5.33 3.03
C PHE A 368 -10.57 -4.49 3.90
N ILE A 369 -11.44 -3.66 3.32
CA ILE A 369 -12.31 -2.81 4.12
C ILE A 369 -13.45 -3.64 4.73
N ILE A 370 -14.05 -4.53 3.95
CA ILE A 370 -15.22 -5.30 4.39
C ILE A 370 -14.83 -6.33 5.46
N MET A 371 -13.61 -6.88 5.44
CA MET A 371 -13.21 -7.87 6.45
C MET A 371 -13.37 -7.33 7.87
N TRP A 372 -13.17 -6.03 8.11
CA TRP A 372 -13.24 -5.44 9.45
C TRP A 372 -14.62 -5.61 10.11
N PHE A 373 -15.70 -5.70 9.32
CA PHE A 373 -17.04 -6.02 9.85
C PHE A 373 -17.16 -7.48 10.32
N PHE A 374 -16.36 -8.39 9.76
CA PHE A 374 -16.38 -9.82 10.07
C PHE A 374 -15.37 -10.19 11.16
N VAL A 375 -14.26 -9.44 11.25
CA VAL A 375 -13.18 -9.68 12.22
C VAL A 375 -13.74 -9.73 13.66
N ILE A 376 -14.71 -8.90 14.01
CA ILE A 376 -15.28 -8.82 15.37
C ILE A 376 -16.22 -9.98 15.75
N LEU A 377 -16.62 -10.84 14.81
CA LEU A 377 -17.67 -11.85 15.06
C LEU A 377 -17.25 -12.99 16.00
N PHE A 378 -15.96 -13.35 16.01
CA PHE A 378 -15.47 -14.54 16.69
C PHE A 378 -14.26 -14.25 17.58
N MET A 379 -14.28 -13.13 18.29
CA MET A 379 -13.16 -12.70 19.13
C MET A 379 -12.75 -13.79 20.14
N ASN A 380 -11.49 -14.21 20.08
CA ASN A 380 -10.87 -15.22 20.95
C ASN A 380 -11.59 -16.59 21.00
N ALA A 381 -12.29 -16.99 19.92
CA ALA A 381 -13.17 -18.15 19.96
C ALA A 381 -12.51 -19.49 19.61
N PHE A 382 -11.54 -19.51 18.69
CA PHE A 382 -11.21 -20.73 17.94
C PHE A 382 -9.84 -21.31 18.29
N PRO A 383 -9.75 -22.64 18.52
CA PRO A 383 -8.48 -23.35 18.44
C PRO A 383 -8.03 -23.51 16.98
N ILE A 384 -6.75 -23.84 16.75
CA ILE A 384 -6.14 -23.88 15.40
C ILE A 384 -6.92 -24.73 14.37
N TRP A 385 -7.35 -25.93 14.76
CA TRP A 385 -8.00 -26.88 13.85
C TRP A 385 -9.37 -26.36 13.40
N TYR A 386 -10.07 -25.66 14.29
CA TYR A 386 -11.37 -25.07 14.00
C TYR A 386 -11.22 -23.74 13.25
N PHE A 387 -10.20 -22.95 13.60
CA PHE A 387 -9.83 -21.72 12.91
C PHE A 387 -9.57 -21.96 11.43
N ALA A 388 -8.82 -22.99 11.05
CA ALA A 388 -8.51 -23.26 9.65
C ALA A 388 -9.80 -23.41 8.80
N PHE A 389 -10.77 -24.20 9.29
CA PHE A 389 -12.06 -24.36 8.62
C PHE A 389 -12.83 -23.04 8.51
N HIS A 390 -12.90 -22.27 9.60
CA HIS A 390 -13.62 -20.99 9.64
C HIS A 390 -12.96 -19.91 8.79
N TYR A 391 -11.63 -19.90 8.74
CA TYR A 391 -10.86 -19.01 7.89
C TYR A 391 -11.18 -19.24 6.42
N PHE A 392 -11.11 -20.49 5.94
CA PHE A 392 -11.40 -20.79 4.53
C PHE A 392 -12.87 -20.53 4.18
N ALA A 393 -13.81 -20.87 5.08
CA ALA A 393 -15.22 -20.55 4.90
C ALA A 393 -15.46 -19.04 4.85
N GLY A 394 -14.87 -18.27 5.79
CA GLY A 394 -14.99 -16.82 5.86
C GLY A 394 -14.38 -16.12 4.65
N ALA A 395 -13.18 -16.52 4.23
CA ALA A 395 -12.55 -16.01 3.01
C ALA A 395 -13.42 -16.30 1.78
N ALA A 396 -13.91 -17.54 1.63
CA ALA A 396 -14.78 -17.93 0.52
C ALA A 396 -16.10 -17.15 0.50
N ILE A 397 -16.75 -16.97 1.66
CA ILE A 397 -17.98 -16.17 1.81
C ILE A 397 -17.71 -14.72 1.42
N LEU A 398 -16.63 -14.11 1.90
CA LEU A 398 -16.26 -12.74 1.51
C LEU A 398 -16.04 -12.60 0.01
N GLY A 399 -15.30 -13.53 -0.60
CA GLY A 399 -15.10 -13.56 -2.05
C GLY A 399 -16.42 -13.72 -2.81
N PHE A 400 -17.32 -14.58 -2.34
CA PHE A 400 -18.63 -14.79 -2.96
C PHE A 400 -19.56 -13.58 -2.81
N LEU A 401 -19.61 -12.95 -1.64
CA LEU A 401 -20.35 -11.71 -1.40
C LEU A 401 -19.87 -10.61 -2.35
N MET A 402 -18.55 -10.46 -2.49
CA MET A 402 -17.97 -9.52 -3.43
C MET A 402 -18.26 -9.86 -4.89
N TYR A 403 -18.28 -11.15 -5.25
CA TYR A 403 -18.71 -11.58 -6.58
C TYR A 403 -20.16 -11.15 -6.86
N ILE A 404 -21.09 -11.38 -5.93
CA ILE A 404 -22.48 -10.93 -6.06
C ILE A 404 -22.53 -9.40 -6.18
N TRP A 405 -21.81 -8.70 -5.31
CA TRP A 405 -21.76 -7.23 -5.29
C TRP A 405 -21.30 -6.66 -6.63
N MET A 406 -20.22 -7.21 -7.18
CA MET A 406 -19.67 -6.76 -8.46
C MET A 406 -20.56 -7.13 -9.65
N LYS A 407 -21.17 -8.32 -9.63
CA LYS A 407 -21.98 -8.82 -10.76
C LYS A 407 -23.36 -8.18 -10.83
N TYR A 408 -24.07 -8.10 -9.71
CA TYR A 408 -25.48 -7.68 -9.68
C TYR A 408 -25.65 -6.21 -9.33
N PHE A 409 -24.80 -5.67 -8.45
CA PHE A 409 -24.87 -4.26 -8.02
C PHE A 409 -23.86 -3.37 -8.78
N LYS A 410 -23.21 -3.91 -9.82
CA LYS A 410 -22.19 -3.22 -10.63
C LYS A 410 -21.08 -2.55 -9.79
N GLY A 411 -20.82 -3.07 -8.59
CA GLY A 411 -19.83 -2.51 -7.67
C GLY A 411 -20.22 -1.17 -7.02
N VAL A 412 -21.46 -0.69 -7.16
CA VAL A 412 -21.91 0.58 -6.56
C VAL A 412 -21.72 0.53 -5.05
N GLY A 413 -21.17 1.60 -4.46
CA GLY A 413 -20.87 1.67 -3.02
C GLY A 413 -19.60 0.93 -2.57
N SER A 414 -18.92 0.19 -3.46
CA SER A 414 -17.60 -0.36 -3.13
C SER A 414 -16.56 0.74 -2.91
N PRO A 415 -15.50 0.51 -2.11
CA PRO A 415 -14.37 1.43 -2.01
C PRO A 415 -13.78 1.85 -3.36
N GLU A 416 -13.67 0.92 -4.31
CA GLU A 416 -13.21 1.21 -5.67
C GLU A 416 -14.17 2.16 -6.41
N TRP A 417 -15.48 1.96 -6.27
CA TRP A 417 -16.49 2.85 -6.83
C TRP A 417 -16.41 4.25 -6.21
N LEU A 418 -16.29 4.35 -4.89
CA LEU A 418 -16.13 5.63 -4.19
C LEU A 418 -14.89 6.38 -4.68
N MET A 419 -13.77 5.67 -4.88
CA MET A 419 -12.54 6.28 -5.41
C MET A 419 -12.72 6.82 -6.82
N VAL A 420 -13.46 6.11 -7.68
CA VAL A 420 -13.78 6.58 -9.04
C VAL A 420 -14.64 7.84 -8.97
N GLN A 421 -15.64 7.88 -8.09
CA GLN A 421 -16.51 9.05 -7.94
C GLN A 421 -15.75 10.28 -7.44
N ILE A 422 -14.94 10.14 -6.37
CA ILE A 422 -14.11 11.23 -5.85
C ILE A 422 -13.16 11.75 -6.94
N SER A 423 -12.59 10.84 -7.73
CA SER A 423 -11.70 11.22 -8.83
C SER A 423 -12.42 11.99 -9.95
N ARG A 424 -13.69 11.71 -10.22
CA ARG A 424 -14.50 12.43 -11.22
C ARG A 424 -14.91 13.82 -10.75
N VAL A 425 -15.32 13.94 -9.49
CA VAL A 425 -15.63 15.24 -8.89
C VAL A 425 -14.43 16.17 -9.00
N ALA A 426 -13.22 15.68 -8.68
CA ALA A 426 -11.99 16.44 -8.85
C ALA A 426 -11.70 16.85 -10.31
N GLN A 427 -12.08 16.02 -11.30
CA GLN A 427 -11.84 16.29 -12.72
C GLN A 427 -12.75 17.38 -13.30
N LYS A 428 -14.05 17.33 -13.01
CA LYS A 428 -15.00 18.31 -13.58
C LYS A 428 -14.77 19.71 -13.03
N THR A 429 -14.36 19.84 -11.77
CA THR A 429 -13.93 21.14 -11.23
C THR A 429 -12.78 21.75 -12.04
N GLU A 430 -11.85 20.94 -12.55
CA GLU A 430 -10.76 21.45 -13.40
C GLU A 430 -11.22 21.82 -14.82
N GLU A 431 -12.04 20.98 -15.46
CA GLU A 431 -12.56 21.29 -16.81
C GLU A 431 -13.46 22.52 -16.80
N GLU A 432 -14.28 22.67 -15.75
CA GLU A 432 -15.10 23.87 -15.55
C GLU A 432 -14.22 25.10 -15.31
N VAL A 433 -13.16 25.00 -14.49
CA VAL A 433 -12.20 26.09 -14.28
C VAL A 433 -11.51 26.48 -15.59
N VAL A 434 -11.09 25.52 -16.42
CA VAL A 434 -10.48 25.81 -17.73
C VAL A 434 -11.48 26.48 -18.68
N LYS A 435 -12.73 25.99 -18.74
CA LYS A 435 -13.78 26.60 -19.55
C LYS A 435 -14.10 28.03 -19.08
N VAL A 436 -14.08 28.29 -17.78
CA VAL A 436 -14.26 29.63 -17.21
C VAL A 436 -13.07 30.51 -17.54
N GLU A 437 -11.83 30.02 -17.40
CA GLU A 437 -10.61 30.76 -17.74
C GLU A 437 -10.58 31.16 -19.23
N ASP A 438 -10.95 30.24 -20.13
CA ASP A 438 -11.04 30.50 -21.56
C ASP A 438 -12.14 31.52 -21.90
N LYS A 439 -13.28 31.46 -21.21
CA LYS A 439 -14.35 32.46 -21.34
C LYS A 439 -13.86 33.84 -20.87
N VAL A 440 -13.12 33.92 -19.76
CA VAL A 440 -12.54 35.17 -19.24
C VAL A 440 -11.50 35.73 -20.20
N LYS A 441 -10.56 34.92 -20.69
CA LYS A 441 -9.54 35.34 -21.67
C LYS A 441 -10.17 35.85 -22.97
N LYS A 442 -11.20 35.16 -23.49
CA LYS A 442 -11.96 35.63 -24.66
C LYS A 442 -12.62 36.99 -24.38
N LYS A 443 -13.17 37.19 -23.18
CA LYS A 443 -13.81 38.45 -22.80
C LYS A 443 -12.79 39.59 -22.69
N ILE A 444 -11.62 39.36 -22.09
CA ILE A 444 -10.52 40.35 -21.99
C ILE A 444 -10.04 40.75 -23.39
N LYS A 445 -9.73 39.79 -24.27
CA LYS A 445 -9.36 40.07 -25.66
C LYS A 445 -10.41 40.88 -26.42
N THR A 446 -11.70 40.61 -26.15
CA THR A 446 -12.80 41.36 -26.77
C THR A 446 -12.86 42.81 -26.26
N ILE A 447 -12.49 43.05 -25.00
CA ILE A 447 -12.42 44.40 -24.41
C ILE A 447 -11.22 45.17 -24.98
N GLU A 448 -10.01 44.58 -24.98
CA GLU A 448 -8.80 45.18 -25.55
C GLU A 448 -8.99 45.56 -27.03
N TYR A 449 -9.61 44.66 -27.82
CA TYR A 449 -9.92 44.95 -29.23
C TYR A 449 -10.87 46.15 -29.40
N LYS A 450 -11.86 46.29 -28.51
CA LYS A 450 -12.81 47.42 -28.54
C LYS A 450 -12.15 48.73 -28.11
N GLU A 451 -11.20 48.70 -27.19
CA GLU A 451 -10.45 49.88 -26.75
C GLU A 451 -9.48 50.36 -27.83
N ASN A 452 -8.76 49.44 -28.48
CA ASN A 452 -7.84 49.76 -29.59
C ASN A 452 -8.54 50.31 -30.84
N LYS A 453 -9.85 50.07 -31.00
CA LYS A 453 -10.65 50.62 -32.12
C LYS A 453 -11.21 52.02 -31.83
N LYS A 454 -11.16 52.46 -30.58
CA LYS A 454 -11.62 53.79 -30.15
C LYS A 454 -10.51 54.83 -30.12
N GLN A 455 -9.25 54.39 -30.05
CA GLN A 455 -8.07 55.20 -30.33
C GLN A 455 -7.85 55.25 -31.84
#